data_AF-A0A1M7Q590-F1
#
_entry.id   AF-A0A1M7Q590-F1
#
_cell.length_a   1.000
_cell.length_b   1.000
_cell.length_c   1.000
_cell.angle_alpha   90.00
_cell.angle_beta   90.00
_cell.angle_gamma   90.00
#
_symmetry.space_group_name_H-M   'P 1'
#
loop_
_entity.id
_entity.type
_entity.pdbx_description
1 polymer ?
#
loop_
_entity_poly.entity_id
_entity_poly.type
_entity_poly.pdbx_seq_one_letter_code
_entity_poly.pdbx_strand_id
1 'polypeptide(L)'
;MRERLVTLALIACSGPVLAAPDTLHASTVEPRAFGYHVGDTVERELIVHIPDGFELDEASLPRPGARGKALELQGVSQHSTADAGGTRLTLQLRYQVFMAPAEVRTLEIAPFSLGFKGEGREQSLRVDAWPVTVSPLVPLEVSPREGLGELRPDLPPPLIDTRAAQHRLLAYGAVLLLCLAWLAQVYLALPWWSRRKRPFASAWRQLNHLPPDSPAPARRAAFQRLHEALNLTAGEVVFEHGVDRFVAAQPRYATLRDELLAFFRQSRHEFFADAPPAANDGRWLVEFCRKCRDAERGAA
;
A
#
# COMPACT_ATOMS: atom_id res chain seq x y z
N MET A 1 90.99 56.18 3.88
CA MET A 1 89.88 55.39 3.30
C MET A 1 89.71 54.15 4.16
N ARG A 2 88.75 54.16 5.07
CA ARG A 2 87.42 53.50 4.95
C ARG A 2 87.54 51.98 5.02
N GLU A 3 87.24 51.38 6.18
CA GLU A 3 85.95 50.72 6.52
C GLU A 3 86.01 49.20 6.17
N ARG A 4 85.50 48.22 6.92
CA ARG A 4 84.56 48.13 8.04
C ARG A 4 84.64 46.73 8.68
N LEU A 5 84.39 46.68 9.99
CA LEU A 5 84.07 45.49 10.79
C LEU A 5 82.69 44.91 10.40
N VAL A 6 82.53 43.59 10.49
CA VAL A 6 81.22 42.92 10.57
C VAL A 6 81.26 41.92 11.73
N THR A 7 80.65 42.32 12.83
CA THR A 7 80.32 41.50 14.00
C THR A 7 78.93 40.90 13.80
N LEU A 8 78.84 39.57 13.86
CA LEU A 8 77.57 38.83 13.83
C LEU A 8 77.07 38.66 15.28
N ALA A 9 75.97 39.30 15.65
CA ALA A 9 75.32 39.15 16.94
C ALA A 9 74.11 38.20 16.82
N LEU A 10 74.18 37.04 17.48
CA LEU A 10 73.01 36.21 17.75
C LEU A 10 72.18 36.85 18.86
N ILE A 11 70.98 37.30 18.51
CA ILE A 11 69.97 37.74 19.49
C ILE A 11 69.11 36.53 19.81
N ALA A 12 69.34 35.94 20.98
CA ALA A 12 68.45 34.95 21.56
C ALA A 12 67.26 35.70 22.20
N CYS A 13 66.09 35.60 21.57
CA CYS A 13 64.83 36.07 22.14
C CYS A 13 64.31 35.05 23.16
N SER A 14 64.70 35.19 24.42
CA SER A 14 64.02 34.57 25.56
C SER A 14 62.81 35.44 25.92
N GLY A 15 61.64 35.12 25.35
CA GLY A 15 60.36 35.63 25.84
C GLY A 15 60.05 35.02 27.21
N PRO A 16 59.40 35.75 28.13
CA PRO A 16 58.97 35.18 29.39
C PRO A 16 57.84 34.19 29.10
N VAL A 17 58.07 32.91 29.40
CA VAL A 17 56.99 31.94 29.57
C VAL A 17 56.26 32.39 30.83
N LEU A 18 55.04 32.94 30.69
CA LEU A 18 54.14 33.02 31.83
C LEU A 18 53.90 31.58 32.28
N ALA A 19 54.51 31.20 33.39
CA ALA A 19 54.17 29.97 34.07
C ALA A 19 52.68 30.02 34.40
N ALA A 20 51.93 29.04 33.89
CA ALA A 20 50.56 28.83 34.31
C ALA A 20 50.56 28.64 35.84
N PRO A 21 49.59 29.23 36.57
CA PRO A 21 49.54 29.05 38.00
C PRO A 21 49.35 27.56 38.32
N ASP A 22 50.16 27.05 39.25
CA ASP A 22 50.15 25.68 39.79
C ASP A 22 48.90 25.40 40.67
N THR A 23 47.78 26.04 40.33
CA THR A 23 46.56 26.05 41.12
C THR A 23 45.36 25.68 40.26
N LEU A 24 44.56 24.76 40.80
CA LEU A 24 43.25 24.40 40.24
C LEU A 24 42.39 25.66 40.11
N HIS A 25 41.99 25.97 38.89
CA HIS A 25 41.09 27.09 38.61
C HIS A 25 40.09 26.71 37.53
N ALA A 26 38.88 27.28 37.66
CA ALA A 26 37.81 27.14 36.70
C ALA A 26 37.43 28.51 36.14
N SER A 27 37.08 28.53 34.87
CA SER A 27 36.35 29.61 34.23
C SER A 27 35.09 29.05 33.59
N THR A 28 34.00 29.79 33.63
CA THR A 28 32.73 29.40 33.02
C THR A 28 32.42 30.31 31.84
N VAL A 29 31.92 29.71 30.76
CA VAL A 29 31.28 30.41 29.66
C VAL A 29 29.79 30.26 29.88
N GLU A 30 29.19 31.33 30.39
CA GLU A 30 27.80 31.32 30.82
C GLU A 30 26.85 31.52 29.62
N PRO A 31 25.74 30.77 29.56
CA PRO A 31 24.72 30.99 28.54
C PRO A 31 23.99 32.31 28.74
N ARG A 32 23.19 32.71 27.75
CA ARG A 32 22.23 33.81 27.95
C ARG A 32 21.41 33.54 29.23
N ALA A 33 21.14 34.56 30.02
CA ALA A 33 20.42 34.43 31.29
C ALA A 33 18.89 34.54 31.11
N PHE A 34 18.38 34.85 29.91
CA PHE A 34 16.96 35.10 29.67
C PHE A 34 16.51 34.66 28.27
N GLY A 35 15.21 34.69 28.03
CA GLY A 35 14.63 34.35 26.73
C GLY A 35 14.53 32.85 26.50
N TYR A 36 14.24 32.09 27.56
CA TYR A 36 13.94 30.68 27.47
C TYR A 36 12.45 30.41 27.67
N HIS A 37 11.96 29.33 27.06
CA HIS A 37 10.65 28.77 27.29
C HIS A 37 10.76 27.30 27.68
N VAL A 38 9.66 26.71 28.12
CA VAL A 38 9.59 25.25 28.33
C VAL A 38 9.96 24.54 27.03
N GLY A 39 10.79 23.51 27.11
CA GLY A 39 11.31 22.83 25.92
C GLY A 39 12.62 23.40 25.38
N ASP A 40 13.11 24.54 25.88
CA ASP A 40 14.43 25.04 25.48
C ASP A 40 15.59 24.35 26.19
N THR A 41 16.73 24.33 25.49
CA THR A 41 18.01 23.84 26.01
C THR A 41 18.92 24.98 26.43
N VAL A 42 19.57 24.84 27.58
CA VAL A 42 20.57 25.75 28.14
C VAL A 42 21.91 25.03 28.19
N GLU A 43 22.92 25.53 27.49
CA GLU A 43 24.26 24.93 27.47
C GLU A 43 25.25 25.79 28.25
N ARG A 44 25.91 25.19 29.24
CA ARG A 44 26.93 25.86 30.06
C ARG A 44 28.26 25.14 29.86
N GLU A 45 29.29 25.91 29.52
CA GLU A 45 30.64 25.37 29.36
C GLU A 45 31.51 25.77 30.56
N LEU A 46 32.23 24.80 31.09
CA LEU A 46 33.16 24.96 32.18
C LEU A 46 34.55 24.54 31.71
N ILE A 47 35.52 25.43 31.86
CA ILE A 47 36.91 25.24 31.47
C ILE A 47 37.72 25.20 32.76
N VAL A 48 38.24 24.02 33.08
CA VAL A 48 39.05 23.76 34.27
C VAL A 48 40.49 23.51 33.86
N HIS A 49 41.42 24.22 34.48
CA HIS A 49 42.84 23.91 34.39
C HIS A 49 43.23 23.03 35.57
N ILE A 50 43.76 21.86 35.27
CA ILE A 50 44.17 20.82 36.23
C ILE A 50 45.70 20.76 36.20
N PRO A 51 46.40 21.19 37.27
CA PRO A 51 47.85 21.09 37.35
C PRO A 51 48.34 19.63 37.28
N ASP A 52 49.60 19.45 36.90
CA ASP A 52 50.23 18.14 36.88
C ASP A 52 50.16 17.45 38.27
N GLY A 53 49.90 16.14 38.28
CA GLY A 53 49.77 15.35 39.51
C GLY A 53 48.38 15.36 40.14
N PHE A 54 47.42 16.09 39.58
CA PHE A 54 46.00 16.03 39.93
C PHE A 54 45.15 15.33 38.86
N GLU A 55 44.19 14.54 39.31
CA GLU A 55 43.18 13.90 38.47
C GLU A 55 41.78 14.24 38.96
N LEU A 56 40.84 14.37 38.02
CA LEU A 56 39.43 14.59 38.33
C LEU A 56 38.84 13.34 39.01
N ASP A 57 38.14 13.53 40.13
CA ASP A 57 37.28 12.49 40.69
C ASP A 57 36.00 12.40 39.85
N GLU A 58 35.93 11.44 38.94
CA GLU A 58 34.77 11.15 38.08
C GLU A 58 33.46 11.00 38.87
N ALA A 59 33.51 10.58 40.14
CA ALA A 59 32.33 10.48 40.99
C ALA A 59 31.74 11.83 41.37
N SER A 60 32.53 12.90 41.30
CA SER A 60 32.11 14.28 41.60
C SER A 60 31.35 14.95 40.44
N LEU A 61 31.41 14.40 39.23
CA LEU A 61 30.73 14.96 38.08
C LEU A 61 29.20 14.99 38.29
N PRO A 62 28.53 16.08 37.86
CA PRO A 62 27.09 16.15 37.95
C PRO A 62 26.47 15.10 37.03
N ARG A 63 25.60 14.27 37.59
CA ARG A 63 24.95 13.18 36.85
C ARG A 63 23.67 13.68 36.18
N PRO A 64 23.38 13.25 34.94
CA PRO A 64 22.10 13.50 34.31
C PRO A 64 20.94 13.03 35.16
N GLY A 65 19.82 13.73 35.06
CA GLY A 65 18.59 13.44 35.78
C GLY A 65 18.02 14.63 36.54
N ALA A 66 16.77 14.48 36.94
CA ALA A 66 15.96 15.54 37.54
C ALA A 66 16.44 15.96 38.94
N ARG A 67 17.43 16.86 39.00
CA ARG A 67 17.77 17.62 40.21
C ARG A 67 16.93 18.89 40.27
N GLY A 68 15.64 18.71 40.55
CA GLY A 68 14.68 19.80 40.66
C GLY A 68 13.83 19.97 39.39
N LYS A 69 12.51 19.95 39.57
CA LYS A 69 11.48 19.80 38.51
C LYS A 69 11.46 20.87 37.40
N ALA A 70 12.39 21.82 37.40
CA ALA A 70 12.35 22.99 36.53
C ALA A 70 13.46 23.01 35.46
N LEU A 71 14.69 22.64 35.84
CA LEU A 71 15.85 22.52 34.98
C LEU A 71 16.48 21.14 35.19
N GLU A 72 16.60 20.36 34.13
CA GLU A 72 17.17 19.01 34.22
C GLU A 72 18.44 18.90 33.39
N LEU A 73 19.50 18.36 33.99
CA LEU A 73 20.75 18.03 33.30
C LEU A 73 20.52 16.80 32.41
N GLN A 74 20.60 16.98 31.09
CA GLN A 74 20.44 15.92 30.09
C GLN A 74 21.74 15.14 29.87
N GLY A 75 22.88 15.83 29.97
CA GLY A 75 24.17 15.25 29.65
C GLY A 75 25.33 16.14 30.07
N VAL A 76 26.46 15.49 30.30
CA VAL A 76 27.76 16.13 30.47
C VAL A 76 28.70 15.51 29.45
N SER A 77 29.32 16.33 28.61
CA SER A 77 30.41 15.87 27.75
C SER A 77 31.73 16.45 28.26
N GLN A 78 32.81 15.68 28.12
CA GLN A 78 34.12 16.05 28.60
C GLN A 78 35.15 15.95 27.48
N HIS A 79 36.02 16.96 27.41
CA HIS A 79 37.14 17.00 26.48
C HIS A 79 38.38 17.51 27.19
N SER A 80 39.44 16.71 27.19
CA SER A 80 40.71 17.07 27.83
C SER A 80 41.76 17.33 26.77
N THR A 81 42.51 18.41 26.94
CA THR A 81 43.65 18.79 26.09
C THR A 81 44.86 19.07 26.96
N ALA A 82 46.06 18.68 26.51
CA ALA A 82 47.28 19.04 27.21
C ALA A 82 47.48 20.57 27.18
N ASP A 83 47.88 21.13 28.31
CA ASP A 83 48.11 22.56 28.49
C ASP A 83 49.48 22.79 29.16
N ALA A 84 49.98 24.02 29.15
CA ALA A 84 51.26 24.32 29.80
C ALA A 84 51.14 24.13 31.32
N GLY A 85 51.83 23.14 31.89
CA GLY A 85 51.82 22.84 33.33
C GLY A 85 50.62 22.01 33.81
N GLY A 86 49.90 21.35 32.89
CA GLY A 86 48.78 20.50 33.27
C GLY A 86 47.88 20.06 32.13
N THR A 87 46.62 19.79 32.46
CA THR A 87 45.56 19.42 31.53
C THR A 87 44.43 20.44 31.59
N ARG A 88 43.98 20.91 30.42
CA ARG A 88 42.77 21.71 30.27
C ARG A 88 41.58 20.80 30.00
N LEU A 89 40.68 20.73 30.97
CA LEU A 89 39.42 19.98 30.90
C LEU A 89 38.27 20.93 30.55
N THR A 90 37.60 20.68 29.43
CA THR A 90 36.35 21.33 29.05
C THR A 90 35.18 20.41 29.35
N LEU A 91 34.24 20.88 30.17
CA LEU A 91 32.97 20.21 30.47
C LEU A 91 31.83 20.99 29.83
N GLN A 92 31.03 20.33 29.00
CA GLN A 92 29.80 20.90 28.45
C GLN A 92 28.60 20.29 29.15
N LEU A 93 27.84 21.11 29.86
CA LEU A 93 26.64 20.72 30.59
C LEU A 93 25.41 21.18 29.81
N ARG A 94 24.56 20.23 29.44
CA ARG A 94 23.32 20.50 28.70
C ARG A 94 22.11 20.37 29.62
N TYR A 95 21.41 21.47 29.87
CA TYR A 95 20.19 21.49 30.66
C TYR A 95 18.96 21.67 29.78
N GLN A 96 17.84 21.11 30.21
CA GLN A 96 16.54 21.21 29.54
C GLN A 96 15.54 21.88 30.48
N VAL A 97 14.82 22.88 29.98
CA VAL A 97 13.74 23.55 30.72
C VAL A 97 12.48 22.69 30.66
N PHE A 98 11.98 22.25 31.82
CA PHE A 98 10.75 21.46 31.94
C PHE A 98 9.60 22.22 32.63
N MET A 99 9.90 23.30 33.34
CA MET A 99 8.86 24.13 33.94
C MET A 99 8.25 25.07 32.89
N ALA A 100 6.94 25.04 32.77
CA ALA A 100 6.15 26.05 32.08
C ALA A 100 5.54 26.99 33.15
N PRO A 101 6.23 28.08 33.54
CA PRO A 101 5.69 28.98 34.54
C PRO A 101 4.53 29.79 33.94
N ALA A 102 3.59 30.24 34.78
CA ALA A 102 2.50 31.12 34.36
C ALA A 102 3.00 32.56 34.15
N GLU A 103 3.96 33.00 34.96
CA GLU A 103 4.61 34.32 34.88
C GLU A 103 6.10 34.16 34.59
N VAL A 104 6.78 35.23 34.20
CA VAL A 104 8.24 35.21 34.01
C VAL A 104 8.91 34.82 35.33
N ARG A 105 9.73 33.76 35.30
CA ARG A 105 10.39 33.22 36.50
C ARG A 105 11.87 32.95 36.25
N THR A 106 12.72 33.37 37.18
CA THR A 106 14.13 32.97 37.19
C THR A 106 14.31 31.64 37.91
N LEU A 107 14.94 30.69 37.22
CA LEU A 107 15.33 29.38 37.70
C LEU A 107 16.83 29.35 37.90
N GLU A 108 17.31 28.73 38.97
CA GLU A 108 18.74 28.61 39.24
C GLU A 108 19.27 27.26 38.75
N ILE A 109 20.32 27.28 37.94
CA ILE A 109 21.18 26.11 37.76
C ILE A 109 21.93 25.92 39.08
N ALA A 110 21.68 24.80 39.76
CA ALA A 110 22.25 24.54 41.07
C ALA A 110 23.80 24.54 41.04
N PRO A 111 24.46 25.09 42.06
CA PRO A 111 25.91 25.01 42.19
C PRO A 111 26.32 23.56 42.47
N PHE A 112 27.51 23.19 42.03
CA PHE A 112 28.09 21.86 42.29
C PHE A 112 29.60 21.98 42.53
N SER A 113 30.20 20.97 43.13
CA SER A 113 31.65 20.93 43.39
C SER A 113 32.28 19.79 42.63
N LEU A 114 33.36 20.07 41.91
CA LEU A 114 34.23 19.08 41.29
C LEU A 114 35.32 18.69 42.27
N GLY A 115 35.54 17.40 42.48
CA GLY A 115 36.60 16.85 43.30
C GLY A 115 37.82 16.52 42.45
N PHE A 116 39.01 16.73 42.99
CA PHE A 116 40.29 16.40 42.38
C PHE A 116 41.15 15.66 43.40
N LYS A 117 41.83 14.61 42.96
CA LYS A 117 42.73 13.78 43.78
C LYS A 117 44.13 13.90 43.20
N GLY A 118 45.10 14.24 44.02
CA GLY A 118 46.47 14.43 43.57
C GLY A 118 47.42 14.62 44.73
N GLU A 119 48.66 14.15 44.59
CA GLU A 119 49.72 14.37 45.58
C GLU A 119 49.35 13.97 47.03
N GLY A 120 48.49 12.96 47.21
CA GLY A 120 48.02 12.52 48.52
C GLY A 120 47.03 13.47 49.21
N ARG A 121 46.52 14.49 48.50
CA ARG A 121 45.49 15.43 48.97
C ARG A 121 44.25 15.39 48.06
N GLU A 122 43.10 15.66 48.66
CA GLU A 122 41.84 15.91 47.94
C GLU A 122 41.56 17.41 47.90
N GLN A 123 41.24 17.94 46.73
CA GLN A 123 40.86 19.33 46.55
C GLN A 123 39.49 19.40 45.89
N SER A 124 38.68 20.40 46.25
CA SER A 124 37.37 20.63 45.62
C SER A 124 37.30 22.02 45.00
N LEU A 125 36.71 22.09 43.81
CA LEU A 125 36.47 23.31 43.06
C LEU A 125 34.97 23.53 42.95
N ARG A 126 34.47 24.59 43.56
CA ARG A 126 33.05 24.94 43.52
C ARG A 126 32.74 25.69 42.22
N VAL A 127 31.69 25.24 41.55
CA VAL A 127 31.08 25.92 40.41
C VAL A 127 29.80 26.57 40.90
N ASP A 128 29.71 27.88 40.75
CA ASP A 128 28.59 28.65 41.27
C ASP A 128 27.30 28.48 40.46
N ALA A 129 26.20 28.88 41.08
CA ALA A 129 24.89 28.85 40.47
C ALA A 129 24.81 29.83 39.28
N TRP A 130 23.92 29.54 38.33
CA TRP A 130 23.66 30.45 37.22
C TRP A 130 22.14 30.67 37.02
N PRO A 131 21.67 31.92 36.99
CA PRO A 131 20.26 32.22 36.81
C PRO A 131 19.83 32.09 35.34
N VAL A 132 18.65 31.49 35.14
CA VAL A 132 17.99 31.30 33.85
C VAL A 132 16.54 31.75 33.95
N THR A 133 16.21 32.86 33.30
CA THR A 133 14.85 33.40 33.24
C THR A 133 14.04 32.74 32.14
N VAL A 134 12.95 32.09 32.55
CA VAL A 134 11.99 31.39 31.70
C VAL A 134 10.70 32.18 31.61
N SER A 135 10.26 32.42 30.38
CA SER A 135 9.01 33.10 30.05
C SER A 135 7.86 32.09 29.89
N PRO A 136 6.62 32.50 30.19
CA PRO A 136 5.45 31.66 29.94
C PRO A 136 5.23 31.48 28.44
N LEU A 137 4.69 30.32 28.03
CA LEU A 137 4.30 30.07 26.63
C LEU A 137 3.14 30.96 26.18
N VAL A 138 2.34 31.41 27.14
CA VAL A 138 1.09 32.13 26.91
C VAL A 138 1.09 33.36 27.81
N PRO A 139 0.75 34.55 27.31
CA PRO A 139 0.67 35.74 28.14
C PRO A 139 -0.45 35.59 29.19
N LEU A 140 -0.27 36.18 30.38
CA LEU A 140 -1.35 36.29 31.38
C LEU A 140 -2.52 37.09 30.84
N GLU A 141 -2.21 38.21 30.19
CA GLU A 141 -3.20 39.09 29.60
C GLU A 141 -3.40 38.71 28.14
N VAL A 142 -4.61 38.24 27.86
CA VAL A 142 -5.03 37.82 26.52
C VAL A 142 -6.10 38.78 26.01
N SER A 143 -6.20 38.93 24.69
CA SER A 143 -7.21 39.79 24.07
C SER A 143 -8.62 39.42 24.54
N PRO A 144 -9.46 40.37 24.99
CA PRO A 144 -10.83 40.08 25.39
C PRO A 144 -11.72 39.57 24.25
N ARG A 145 -11.34 39.82 22.99
CA ARG A 145 -12.14 39.42 21.82
C ARG A 145 -11.87 37.99 21.37
N GLU A 146 -10.61 37.56 21.42
CA GLU A 146 -10.11 36.27 20.91
C GLU A 146 -8.93 35.78 21.76
N GLY A 147 -9.08 35.79 23.07
CA GLY A 147 -8.06 35.30 24.00
C GLY A 147 -7.94 33.78 23.99
N LEU A 148 -7.48 33.21 25.10
CA LEU A 148 -7.36 31.76 25.22
C LEU A 148 -8.69 31.02 25.13
N GLY A 149 -9.78 31.71 25.48
CA GLY A 149 -11.14 31.16 25.42
C GLY A 149 -11.29 29.88 26.23
N GLU A 150 -12.36 29.15 25.95
CA GLU A 150 -12.52 27.78 26.44
C GLU A 150 -11.66 26.80 25.62
N LEU A 151 -11.45 25.60 26.16
CA LEU A 151 -10.79 24.52 25.45
C LEU A 151 -11.48 24.28 24.10
N ARG A 152 -10.73 24.45 23.01
CA ARG A 152 -11.23 24.21 21.66
C ARG A 152 -11.36 22.70 21.42
N PRO A 153 -12.35 22.26 20.62
CA PRO A 153 -12.45 20.86 20.24
C PRO A 153 -11.19 20.43 19.47
N ASP A 154 -10.83 19.16 19.62
CA ASP A 154 -9.69 18.58 18.91
C ASP A 154 -9.85 18.71 17.39
N LEU A 155 -8.73 18.94 16.71
CA LEU A 155 -8.71 18.94 15.25
C LEU A 155 -9.05 17.52 14.75
N PRO A 156 -9.96 17.35 13.78
CA PRO A 156 -10.25 16.03 13.24
C PRO A 156 -8.98 15.44 12.61
N PRO A 157 -8.83 14.10 12.65
CA PRO A 157 -7.64 13.45 12.11
C PRO A 157 -7.51 13.76 10.60
N PRO A 158 -6.27 14.01 10.11
CA PRO A 158 -6.05 14.23 8.69
C PRO A 158 -6.48 12.99 7.90
N LEU A 159 -7.20 13.19 6.80
CA LEU A 159 -7.65 12.11 5.93
C LEU A 159 -6.47 11.56 5.12
N ILE A 160 -6.41 10.24 4.97
CA ILE A 160 -5.41 9.54 4.15
C ILE A 160 -5.85 9.58 2.68
N ASP A 161 -4.92 9.86 1.76
CA ASP A 161 -5.21 9.79 0.33
C ASP A 161 -5.50 8.34 -0.11
N THR A 162 -6.74 8.09 -0.54
CA THR A 162 -7.22 6.77 -0.98
C THR A 162 -7.30 6.60 -2.49
N ARG A 163 -6.88 7.61 -3.28
CA ARG A 163 -7.00 7.59 -4.75
C ARG A 163 -6.34 6.36 -5.38
N ALA A 164 -5.15 5.99 -4.91
CA ALA A 164 -4.44 4.81 -5.41
C ALA A 164 -5.20 3.49 -5.13
N ALA A 165 -5.92 3.39 -4.01
CA ALA A 165 -6.77 2.23 -3.72
C ALA A 165 -8.01 2.22 -4.62
N GLN A 166 -8.64 3.37 -4.85
CA GLN A 166 -9.81 3.51 -5.72
C GLN A 166 -9.49 3.13 -7.17
N HIS A 167 -8.36 3.60 -7.73
CA HIS A 167 -7.93 3.22 -9.07
C HIS A 167 -7.65 1.72 -9.21
N ARG A 168 -7.03 1.10 -8.20
CA ARG A 168 -6.81 -0.36 -8.19
C ARG A 168 -8.12 -1.13 -8.15
N LEU A 169 -9.08 -0.69 -7.34
CA LEU A 169 -10.40 -1.30 -7.27
C LEU A 169 -11.13 -1.22 -8.62
N LEU A 170 -11.08 -0.06 -9.29
CA LEU A 170 -11.65 0.10 -10.63
C LEU A 170 -10.97 -0.81 -11.67
N ALA A 171 -9.64 -0.91 -11.62
CA ALA A 171 -8.89 -1.79 -12.52
C ALA A 171 -9.26 -3.27 -12.31
N TYR A 172 -9.32 -3.73 -11.06
CA TYR A 172 -9.75 -5.10 -10.74
C TYR A 172 -11.20 -5.36 -11.11
N GLY A 173 -12.09 -4.38 -10.90
CA GLY A 173 -13.48 -4.46 -11.33
C GLY A 173 -13.62 -4.62 -12.85
N ALA A 174 -12.83 -3.87 -13.62
CA ALA A 174 -12.82 -3.97 -15.07
C ALA A 174 -12.32 -5.36 -15.54
N VAL A 175 -11.24 -5.87 -14.94
CA VAL A 175 -10.72 -7.22 -15.24
C VAL A 175 -11.75 -8.30 -14.91
N LEU A 176 -12.42 -8.19 -13.75
CA LEU A 176 -13.49 -9.13 -13.37
C LEU A 176 -14.63 -9.14 -14.39
N LEU A 177 -15.09 -7.97 -14.84
CA LEU A 177 -16.14 -7.87 -15.85
C LEU A 177 -15.73 -8.50 -17.18
N LEU A 178 -14.48 -8.31 -17.62
CA LEU A 178 -13.96 -8.96 -18.83
C LEU A 178 -13.93 -10.49 -18.69
N CYS A 179 -13.48 -11.00 -17.55
CA CYS A 179 -13.50 -12.44 -17.27
C CYS A 179 -14.92 -13.00 -17.27
N LEU A 180 -15.88 -12.29 -16.67
CA LEU A 180 -17.30 -12.69 -16.67
C LEU A 180 -17.91 -12.65 -18.07
N ALA A 181 -17.60 -11.63 -18.87
CA ALA A 181 -18.06 -11.53 -20.25
C ALA A 181 -17.52 -12.67 -21.11
N TRP A 182 -16.23 -12.98 -20.96
CA TRP A 182 -15.61 -14.14 -21.63
C TRP A 182 -16.28 -15.45 -21.21
N LEU A 183 -16.52 -15.64 -19.91
CA LEU A 183 -17.19 -16.84 -19.41
C LEU A 183 -18.61 -16.96 -19.97
N ALA A 184 -19.37 -15.86 -19.98
CA ALA A 184 -20.70 -15.82 -20.58
C ALA A 184 -20.66 -16.15 -22.08
N GLN A 185 -19.67 -15.67 -22.81
CA GLN A 185 -19.50 -15.99 -24.23
C GLN A 185 -19.25 -17.49 -24.46
N VAL A 186 -18.35 -18.10 -23.68
CA VAL A 186 -17.98 -19.51 -23.82
C VAL A 186 -19.11 -20.45 -23.40
N TYR A 187 -19.78 -20.16 -22.28
CA TYR A 187 -20.74 -21.09 -21.70
C TYR A 187 -22.19 -20.85 -22.11
N LEU A 188 -22.58 -19.61 -22.42
CA LEU A 188 -23.96 -19.28 -22.81
C LEU A 188 -24.05 -19.06 -24.32
N ALA A 189 -23.25 -18.15 -24.88
CA ALA A 189 -23.44 -17.72 -26.27
C ALA A 189 -23.07 -18.83 -27.28
N LEU A 190 -21.91 -19.45 -27.14
CA LEU A 190 -21.42 -20.44 -28.10
C LEU A 190 -22.29 -21.73 -28.15
N PRO A 191 -22.72 -22.33 -27.03
CA PRO A 191 -23.60 -23.49 -27.05
C PRO A 191 -25.00 -23.15 -27.56
N TRP A 192 -25.52 -21.96 -27.24
CA TRP A 192 -26.81 -21.50 -27.73
C TRP A 192 -26.81 -21.31 -29.26
N TRP A 193 -25.74 -20.72 -29.81
CA TRP A 193 -25.58 -20.57 -31.26
C TRP A 193 -25.38 -21.91 -31.98
N SER A 194 -24.62 -22.84 -31.40
CA SER A 194 -24.44 -24.20 -31.94
C SER A 194 -25.74 -25.00 -31.94
N ARG A 195 -26.58 -24.87 -30.89
CA ARG A 195 -27.90 -25.50 -30.82
C ARG A 195 -28.86 -24.95 -31.88
N ARG A 196 -28.83 -23.65 -32.17
CA ARG A 196 -29.62 -23.05 -33.28
C ARG A 196 -29.22 -23.60 -34.65
N LYS A 197 -27.96 -24.00 -34.84
CA LYS A 197 -27.45 -24.56 -36.11
C LYS A 197 -27.68 -26.08 -36.27
N ARG A 198 -28.41 -26.72 -35.35
CA ARG A 198 -28.65 -28.18 -35.36
C ARG A 198 -30.13 -28.57 -35.20
N PRO A 199 -31.02 -28.13 -36.11
CA PRO A 199 -32.45 -28.47 -36.08
C PRO A 199 -32.75 -29.98 -36.08
N PHE A 200 -32.04 -30.80 -36.86
CA PHE A 200 -32.29 -32.25 -36.92
C PHE A 200 -31.83 -32.97 -35.65
N ALA A 201 -30.73 -32.55 -35.01
CA ALA A 201 -30.33 -33.09 -33.71
C ALA A 201 -31.31 -32.76 -32.56
N SER A 202 -32.07 -31.68 -32.68
CA SER A 202 -33.16 -31.34 -31.76
C SER A 202 -34.38 -32.21 -32.02
N ALA A 203 -34.81 -32.32 -33.29
CA ALA A 203 -35.93 -33.16 -33.69
C ALA A 203 -35.69 -34.63 -33.31
N TRP A 204 -34.50 -35.18 -33.60
CA TRP A 204 -34.12 -36.56 -33.26
C TRP A 204 -34.29 -36.86 -31.77
N ARG A 205 -33.82 -35.97 -30.88
CA ARG A 205 -33.95 -36.17 -29.42
C ARG A 205 -35.41 -36.26 -28.98
N GLN A 206 -36.31 -35.50 -29.62
CA GLN A 206 -37.74 -35.53 -29.30
C GLN A 206 -38.42 -36.78 -29.89
N LEU A 207 -38.03 -37.20 -31.11
CA LEU A 207 -38.60 -38.37 -31.78
C LEU A 207 -38.08 -39.71 -31.22
N ASN A 208 -36.85 -39.79 -30.71
CA ASN A 208 -36.27 -41.04 -30.19
C ASN A 208 -36.96 -41.56 -28.91
N HIS A 209 -37.77 -40.73 -28.26
CA HIS A 209 -38.58 -41.12 -27.10
C HIS A 209 -40.02 -41.57 -27.47
N LEU A 210 -40.39 -41.55 -28.76
CA LEU A 210 -41.73 -41.95 -29.18
C LEU A 210 -41.86 -43.49 -29.25
N PRO A 211 -42.86 -44.10 -28.59
CA PRO A 211 -43.16 -45.52 -28.75
C PRO A 211 -43.57 -45.85 -30.20
N PRO A 212 -43.26 -47.06 -30.71
CA PRO A 212 -43.65 -47.49 -32.07
C PRO A 212 -45.18 -47.47 -32.30
N ASP A 213 -45.96 -47.80 -31.27
CA ASP A 213 -47.44 -47.82 -31.28
C ASP A 213 -48.06 -46.50 -30.79
N SER A 214 -47.40 -45.38 -31.06
CA SER A 214 -47.91 -44.07 -30.65
C SER A 214 -49.26 -43.76 -31.30
N PRO A 215 -50.23 -43.18 -30.55
CA PRO A 215 -51.53 -42.80 -31.09
C PRO A 215 -51.39 -41.74 -32.19
N ALA A 216 -52.35 -41.71 -33.12
CA ALA A 216 -52.38 -40.80 -34.28
C ALA A 216 -51.96 -39.32 -34.00
N PRO A 217 -52.40 -38.65 -32.91
CA PRO A 217 -51.95 -37.28 -32.63
C PRO A 217 -50.44 -37.17 -32.36
N ALA A 218 -49.84 -38.16 -31.67
CA ALA A 218 -48.40 -38.17 -31.40
C ALA A 218 -47.60 -38.43 -32.68
N ARG A 219 -48.12 -39.27 -33.60
CA ARG A 219 -47.49 -39.51 -34.91
C ARG A 219 -47.51 -38.26 -35.78
N ARG A 220 -48.65 -37.57 -35.87
CA ARG A 220 -48.78 -36.28 -36.57
C ARG A 220 -47.82 -35.22 -36.02
N ALA A 221 -47.68 -35.14 -34.70
CA ALA A 221 -46.70 -34.26 -34.07
C ALA A 221 -45.25 -34.61 -34.49
N ALA A 222 -44.90 -35.88 -34.62
CA ALA A 222 -43.57 -36.31 -35.06
C ALA A 222 -43.28 -35.88 -36.51
N PHE A 223 -44.24 -36.02 -37.42
CA PHE A 223 -44.11 -35.51 -38.80
C PHE A 223 -43.98 -33.98 -38.85
N GLN A 224 -44.77 -33.24 -38.06
CA GLN A 224 -44.67 -31.78 -37.97
C GLN A 224 -43.29 -31.32 -37.52
N ARG A 225 -42.70 -31.97 -36.51
CA ARG A 225 -41.36 -31.62 -36.00
C ARG A 225 -40.26 -31.87 -37.03
N LEU A 226 -40.40 -32.90 -37.86
CA LEU A 226 -39.43 -33.17 -38.91
C LEU A 226 -39.56 -32.18 -40.08
N HIS A 227 -40.78 -31.78 -40.45
CA HIS A 227 -41.01 -30.67 -41.39
C HIS A 227 -40.43 -29.35 -40.87
N GLU A 228 -40.63 -29.06 -39.59
CA GLU A 228 -40.09 -27.86 -38.95
C GLU A 228 -38.55 -27.86 -38.98
N ALA A 229 -37.91 -29.00 -38.72
CA ALA A 229 -36.45 -29.15 -38.83
C ALA A 229 -35.95 -29.01 -40.27
N LEU A 230 -36.69 -29.53 -41.26
CA LEU A 230 -36.37 -29.39 -42.67
C LEU A 230 -36.47 -27.92 -43.12
N ASN A 231 -37.55 -27.24 -42.75
CA ASN A 231 -37.77 -25.82 -43.05
C ASN A 231 -36.70 -24.93 -42.41
N LEU A 232 -36.34 -25.20 -41.16
CA LEU A 232 -35.25 -24.48 -40.47
C LEU A 232 -33.89 -24.71 -41.13
N THR A 233 -33.66 -25.90 -41.71
CA THR A 233 -32.40 -26.21 -42.42
C THR A 233 -32.37 -25.58 -43.82
N ALA A 234 -33.51 -25.52 -44.49
CA ALA A 234 -33.65 -24.91 -45.81
C ALA A 234 -33.69 -23.38 -45.75
N GLY A 235 -34.14 -22.79 -44.63
CA GLY A 235 -34.42 -21.37 -44.50
C GLY A 235 -35.72 -20.92 -45.19
N GLU A 236 -36.47 -21.86 -45.78
CA GLU A 236 -37.75 -21.67 -46.46
C GLU A 236 -38.66 -22.90 -46.22
N VAL A 237 -39.95 -22.79 -46.55
CA VAL A 237 -40.88 -23.93 -46.46
C VAL A 237 -40.63 -24.88 -47.63
N VAL A 238 -40.24 -26.12 -47.33
CA VAL A 238 -39.95 -27.14 -48.35
C VAL A 238 -41.18 -28.00 -48.60
N PHE A 239 -41.54 -28.16 -49.87
CA PHE A 239 -42.60 -29.05 -50.33
C PHE A 239 -42.01 -30.21 -51.15
N GLU A 240 -42.80 -31.23 -51.46
CA GLU A 240 -42.38 -32.41 -52.23
C GLU A 240 -41.70 -32.06 -53.56
N HIS A 241 -42.28 -31.12 -54.31
CA HIS A 241 -41.73 -30.60 -55.57
C HIS A 241 -40.48 -29.71 -55.39
N GLY A 242 -40.17 -29.31 -54.15
CA GLY A 242 -39.02 -28.48 -53.80
C GLY A 242 -37.79 -29.27 -53.32
N VAL A 243 -37.86 -30.61 -53.26
CA VAL A 243 -36.76 -31.44 -52.75
C VAL A 243 -35.48 -31.31 -53.58
N ASP A 244 -35.61 -31.18 -54.91
CA ASP A 244 -34.44 -31.00 -55.79
C ASP A 244 -33.72 -29.67 -55.53
N ARG A 245 -34.48 -28.60 -55.26
CA ARG A 245 -33.92 -27.29 -54.88
C ARG A 245 -33.25 -27.35 -53.51
N PHE A 246 -33.83 -28.08 -52.55
CA PHE A 246 -33.25 -28.29 -51.24
C PHE A 246 -31.90 -29.04 -51.31
N VAL A 247 -31.84 -30.12 -52.09
CA VAL A 247 -30.60 -30.90 -52.28
C VAL A 247 -29.52 -30.08 -52.98
N ALA A 248 -29.89 -29.25 -53.97
CA ALA A 248 -28.95 -28.33 -54.63
C ALA A 248 -28.39 -27.28 -53.66
N ALA A 249 -29.23 -26.76 -52.75
CA ALA A 249 -28.82 -25.77 -51.74
C ALA A 249 -28.00 -26.39 -50.59
N GLN A 250 -28.23 -27.67 -50.27
CA GLN A 250 -27.52 -28.40 -49.21
C GLN A 250 -27.04 -29.77 -49.72
N PRO A 251 -25.90 -29.83 -50.45
CA PRO A 251 -25.39 -31.05 -51.07
C PRO A 251 -25.16 -32.22 -50.09
N ARG A 252 -24.99 -31.91 -48.79
CA ARG A 252 -24.85 -32.89 -47.71
C ARG A 252 -26.04 -33.86 -47.57
N TYR A 253 -27.22 -33.51 -48.08
CA TYR A 253 -28.42 -34.34 -48.04
C TYR A 253 -28.70 -35.07 -49.37
N ALA A 254 -27.78 -35.00 -50.34
CA ALA A 254 -27.99 -35.59 -51.67
C ALA A 254 -28.23 -37.11 -51.62
N THR A 255 -27.55 -37.83 -50.72
CA THR A 255 -27.71 -39.28 -50.53
C THR A 255 -29.08 -39.67 -49.95
N LEU A 256 -29.82 -38.72 -49.37
CA LEU A 256 -31.12 -38.93 -48.72
C LEU A 256 -32.29 -38.43 -49.57
N ARG A 257 -32.06 -38.07 -50.84
CA ARG A 257 -33.09 -37.51 -51.74
C ARG A 257 -34.33 -38.39 -51.86
N ASP A 258 -34.15 -39.68 -52.11
CA ASP A 258 -35.29 -40.59 -52.32
C ASP A 258 -36.05 -40.85 -51.00
N GLU A 259 -35.35 -40.84 -49.87
CA GLU A 259 -35.96 -40.92 -48.54
C GLU A 259 -36.74 -39.65 -48.19
N LEU A 260 -36.28 -38.46 -48.61
CA LEU A 260 -37.02 -37.20 -48.49
C LEU A 260 -38.33 -37.24 -49.29
N LEU A 261 -38.30 -37.74 -50.52
CA LEU A 261 -39.51 -37.90 -51.35
C LEU A 261 -40.47 -38.93 -50.74
N ALA A 262 -39.95 -40.03 -50.17
CA ALA A 262 -40.78 -40.98 -49.42
C ALA A 262 -41.42 -40.34 -48.19
N PHE A 263 -40.68 -39.47 -47.47
CA PHE A 263 -41.19 -38.75 -46.30
C PHE A 263 -42.36 -37.82 -46.65
N PHE A 264 -42.24 -37.01 -47.71
CA PHE A 264 -43.32 -36.12 -48.12
C PHE A 264 -44.58 -36.87 -48.54
N ARG A 265 -44.43 -38.00 -49.25
CA ARG A 265 -45.56 -38.87 -49.61
C ARG A 265 -46.25 -39.48 -48.38
N GLN A 266 -45.47 -40.02 -47.44
CA GLN A 266 -46.01 -40.58 -46.20
C GLN A 266 -46.67 -39.52 -45.32
N SER A 267 -46.06 -38.34 -45.25
CA SER A 267 -46.64 -37.20 -44.52
C SER A 267 -47.97 -36.78 -45.14
N ARG A 268 -48.07 -36.66 -46.47
CA ARG A 268 -49.32 -36.30 -47.15
C ARG A 268 -50.40 -37.34 -46.86
N HIS A 269 -50.05 -38.62 -46.83
CA HIS A 269 -50.97 -39.69 -46.47
C HIS A 269 -51.45 -39.57 -45.01
N GLU A 270 -50.56 -39.37 -44.04
CA GLU A 270 -50.92 -39.29 -42.61
C GLU A 270 -51.76 -38.05 -42.23
N PHE A 271 -51.61 -36.94 -42.96
CA PHE A 271 -52.38 -35.70 -42.72
C PHE A 271 -53.68 -35.60 -43.51
N PHE A 272 -53.76 -36.19 -44.71
CA PHE A 272 -54.87 -35.96 -45.64
C PHE A 272 -55.61 -37.22 -46.11
N ALA A 273 -55.13 -38.43 -45.83
CA ALA A 273 -55.83 -39.67 -46.17
C ALA A 273 -56.50 -40.29 -44.92
N ASP A 274 -57.77 -40.67 -45.02
CA ASP A 274 -58.54 -41.40 -44.00
C ASP A 274 -58.23 -42.92 -43.99
N ALA A 275 -56.96 -43.29 -44.22
CA ALA A 275 -56.54 -44.69 -44.35
C ALA A 275 -55.88 -45.23 -43.07
N PRO A 276 -56.03 -46.54 -42.75
CA PRO A 276 -55.41 -47.14 -41.58
C PRO A 276 -53.88 -47.09 -41.66
N PRO A 277 -53.19 -46.96 -40.50
CA PRO A 277 -51.75 -46.75 -40.44
C PRO A 277 -50.98 -47.95 -41.00
N ALA A 278 -49.92 -47.69 -41.77
CA ALA A 278 -49.02 -48.74 -42.20
C ALA A 278 -48.20 -49.24 -40.98
N ALA A 279 -48.07 -50.56 -40.87
CA ALA A 279 -47.48 -51.23 -39.72
C ALA A 279 -45.94 -51.12 -39.67
N ASN A 280 -45.38 -49.91 -39.62
CA ASN A 280 -44.01 -49.62 -39.17
C ASN A 280 -43.62 -48.11 -39.20
N ASP A 281 -44.55 -47.19 -39.45
CA ASP A 281 -44.27 -45.79 -39.79
C ASP A 281 -43.42 -45.04 -38.76
N GLY A 282 -43.59 -45.33 -37.47
CA GLY A 282 -42.86 -44.67 -36.40
C GLY A 282 -41.36 -45.00 -36.38
N ARG A 283 -40.98 -46.26 -36.64
CA ARG A 283 -39.57 -46.69 -36.64
C ARG A 283 -38.82 -46.13 -37.84
N TRP A 284 -39.45 -46.12 -39.01
CA TRP A 284 -38.88 -45.54 -40.21
C TRP A 284 -38.65 -44.03 -40.07
N LEU A 285 -39.62 -43.29 -39.52
CA LEU A 285 -39.50 -41.84 -39.30
C LEU A 285 -38.35 -41.49 -38.35
N VAL A 286 -38.19 -42.29 -37.30
CA VAL A 286 -37.06 -42.22 -36.37
C VAL A 286 -35.76 -42.46 -37.16
N GLU A 287 -35.59 -43.59 -37.84
CA GLU A 287 -34.36 -43.87 -38.59
C GLU A 287 -34.01 -42.82 -39.65
N PHE A 288 -35.02 -42.28 -40.33
CA PHE A 288 -34.85 -41.17 -41.28
C PHE A 288 -34.34 -39.89 -40.58
N CYS A 289 -34.93 -39.52 -39.44
CA CYS A 289 -34.47 -38.38 -38.65
C CYS A 289 -33.04 -38.58 -38.11
N ARG A 290 -32.64 -39.83 -37.80
CA ARG A 290 -31.25 -40.18 -37.44
C ARG A 290 -30.29 -39.92 -38.60
N LYS A 291 -30.63 -40.37 -39.81
CA LYS A 291 -29.81 -40.14 -41.01
C LYS A 291 -29.66 -38.65 -41.33
N CYS A 292 -30.75 -37.88 -41.22
CA CYS A 292 -30.72 -36.43 -41.40
C CYS A 292 -29.84 -35.73 -40.33
N ARG A 293 -29.86 -36.21 -39.08
CA ARG A 293 -28.96 -35.73 -38.01
C ARG A 293 -27.50 -36.07 -38.29
N ASP A 294 -27.22 -37.25 -38.81
CA ASP A 294 -25.84 -37.68 -39.07
C ASP A 294 -25.24 -36.90 -40.27
N ALA A 295 -26.06 -36.61 -41.29
CA ALA A 295 -25.72 -35.66 -42.36
C ALA A 295 -25.54 -34.20 -41.85
N GLU A 296 -26.34 -33.76 -40.86
CA GLU A 296 -26.19 -32.45 -40.21
C GLU A 296 -24.87 -32.32 -39.42
N ARG A 297 -24.37 -33.43 -38.86
CA ARG A 297 -23.11 -33.50 -38.12
C ARG A 297 -21.87 -33.72 -39.00
N GLY A 298 -22.05 -33.93 -40.31
CA GLY A 298 -20.97 -34.23 -41.26
C GLY A 298 -20.36 -35.63 -41.07
N ALA A 299 -21.14 -36.58 -40.54
CA ALA A 299 -20.71 -37.95 -40.26
C ALA A 299 -21.21 -38.96 -41.32
N ALA A 300 -21.65 -38.46 -42.48
CA ALA A 300 -22.20 -39.24 -43.60
C ALA A 300 -21.35 -39.03 -44.86
#